data_AF-A0A2D8D1I9-F1
#
_entry.id   AF-A0A2D8D1I9-F1
#
_cell.length_a   1.000
_cell.length_b   1.000
_cell.length_c   1.000
_cell.angle_alpha   90.00
_cell.angle_beta   90.00
_cell.angle_gamma   90.00
#
_symmetry.space_group_name_H-M   'P 1'
#
loop_
_entity.id
_entity.type
_entity.pdbx_description
1 polymer ?
#
loop_
_entity_poly.entity_id
_entity_poly.type
_entity_poly.pdbx_seq_one_letter_code
_entity_poly.pdbx_strand_id
1 'polypeptide(L)'
;MLASFLMFVLLRLAISSLQAIGRRKPMQDACASARQIPRRSHEVEDAFGSALACCPEYATPLLEARSPCALLLARAASGDLDAMTDQIVEQLRSHIPALVAAHCAVIERAPPELRRLAMVELVEDLRGMAAIAQGRLDFLAARRSEMRRSSMAYAAAA
;
A
#
# COMPACT_ATOMS: atom_id res chain seq x y z
N MET A 1 -0.83 -0.10 -34.21
CA MET A 1 -1.53 0.39 -33.00
C MET A 1 -2.48 -0.64 -32.38
N LEU A 2 -3.27 -1.39 -33.16
CA LEU A 2 -4.18 -2.44 -32.63
C LEU A 2 -3.49 -3.57 -31.83
N ALA A 3 -2.30 -4.00 -32.26
CA ALA A 3 -1.57 -5.10 -31.59
C ALA A 3 -1.10 -4.75 -30.17
N SER A 4 -0.67 -3.51 -29.93
CA SER A 4 -0.23 -3.04 -28.61
C SER A 4 -1.40 -2.91 -27.62
N PHE A 5 -2.56 -2.48 -28.11
CA PHE A 5 -3.78 -2.41 -27.30
C PHE A 5 -4.28 -3.80 -26.93
N LEU A 6 -4.21 -4.75 -27.87
CA LEU A 6 -4.57 -6.15 -27.63
C LEU A 6 -3.67 -6.78 -26.55
N MET A 7 -2.35 -6.52 -26.60
CA MET A 7 -1.42 -7.00 -25.56
C MET A 7 -1.72 -6.40 -24.18
N PHE A 8 -2.07 -5.12 -24.12
CA PHE A 8 -2.41 -4.44 -22.87
C PHE A 8 -3.68 -5.01 -22.23
N VAL A 9 -4.70 -5.30 -23.05
CA VAL A 9 -5.94 -5.93 -22.59
C VAL A 9 -5.70 -7.35 -22.10
N LEU A 10 -4.87 -8.13 -22.81
CA LEU A 10 -4.49 -9.49 -22.39
C LEU A 10 -3.69 -9.49 -21.08
N LEU A 11 -2.82 -8.51 -20.87
CA LEU A 11 -2.08 -8.35 -19.61
C LEU A 11 -3.02 -8.04 -18.44
N ARG A 12 -3.98 -7.12 -18.64
CA ARG A 12 -5.02 -6.81 -17.64
C ARG A 12 -5.86 -8.05 -17.29
N LEU A 13 -6.24 -8.86 -18.28
CA LEU A 13 -6.99 -10.11 -18.09
C LEU A 13 -6.21 -11.16 -17.31
N ALA A 14 -4.90 -11.29 -17.55
CA ALA A 14 -4.03 -12.23 -16.83
C ALA A 14 -3.84 -11.84 -15.35
N ILE A 15 -3.78 -10.55 -15.04
CA ILE A 15 -3.68 -10.04 -13.66
C ILE A 15 -4.99 -10.33 -12.90
N SER A 16 -6.14 -10.11 -13.53
CA SER A 16 -7.44 -10.38 -12.94
C SER A 16 -7.71 -11.88 -12.72
N SER A 17 -7.20 -12.77 -13.58
CA SER A 17 -7.40 -14.22 -13.43
C SER A 17 -6.55 -14.82 -12.31
N LEU A 18 -5.35 -14.27 -12.04
CA LEU A 18 -4.53 -14.69 -10.89
C LEU A 18 -5.20 -14.35 -9.55
N GLN A 19 -5.95 -13.24 -9.48
CA GLN A 19 -6.68 -12.84 -8.27
C GLN A 19 -7.83 -13.80 -7.93
N ALA A 20 -8.36 -14.56 -8.90
CA ALA A 20 -9.49 -15.47 -8.71
C ALA A 20 -9.11 -16.83 -8.08
N ILE A 21 -7.83 -17.23 -8.13
CA ILE A 21 -7.38 -18.59 -7.73
C ILE A 21 -6.93 -18.65 -6.26
N GLY A 22 -6.72 -17.52 -5.58
CA GLY A 22 -6.16 -17.47 -4.22
C GLY A 22 -7.11 -17.78 -3.05
N ARG A 23 -8.33 -18.27 -3.28
CA ARG A 23 -9.34 -18.43 -2.22
C ARG A 23 -9.45 -19.88 -1.72
N ARG A 24 -8.48 -20.37 -0.92
CA ARG A 24 -8.67 -21.50 0.03
C ARG A 24 -7.71 -21.41 1.23
N LYS A 25 -8.29 -21.20 2.42
CA LYS A 25 -7.74 -21.30 3.80
C LYS A 25 -7.62 -22.80 4.24
N PRO A 26 -7.01 -23.22 5.39
CA PRO A 26 -6.90 -22.50 6.68
C PRO A 26 -5.61 -22.69 7.54
N MET A 27 -5.50 -21.82 8.57
CA MET A 27 -4.90 -22.00 9.92
C MET A 27 -3.61 -22.83 10.11
N GLN A 28 -2.47 -22.15 10.18
CA GLN A 28 -1.35 -22.42 11.10
C GLN A 28 -0.27 -21.39 10.78
N ASP A 29 -0.05 -20.37 11.62
CA ASP A 29 1.21 -19.58 11.66
C ASP A 29 1.19 -18.45 12.71
N ALA A 30 0.48 -18.63 13.83
CA ALA A 30 0.39 -17.60 14.86
C ALA A 30 1.71 -17.34 15.63
N CYS A 31 2.76 -18.17 15.45
CA CYS A 31 4.03 -18.03 16.18
C CYS A 31 5.20 -17.53 15.33
N ALA A 32 5.13 -17.60 14.00
CA ALA A 32 6.15 -17.07 13.08
C ALA A 32 5.93 -15.58 12.71
N SER A 33 4.73 -15.08 12.97
CA SER A 33 4.24 -13.78 12.49
C SER A 33 5.07 -12.58 12.99
N ALA A 34 5.49 -12.57 14.26
CA ALA A 34 6.20 -11.43 14.84
C ALA A 34 7.58 -11.13 14.21
N ARG A 35 8.29 -12.14 13.68
CA ARG A 35 9.60 -11.93 13.02
C ARG A 35 9.46 -11.55 11.54
N GLN A 36 8.33 -11.86 10.89
CA GLN A 36 8.06 -11.47 9.51
C GLN A 36 7.55 -10.02 9.40
N ILE A 37 6.86 -9.53 10.42
CA ILE A 37 6.34 -8.16 10.50
C ILE A 37 7.41 -7.07 10.29
N PRO A 38 8.57 -7.06 11.00
CA PRO A 38 9.62 -6.08 10.76
C PRO A 38 10.32 -6.28 9.41
N ARG A 39 10.31 -7.52 8.88
CA ARG A 39 10.92 -7.86 7.59
C ARG A 39 10.09 -7.39 6.39
N ARG A 40 8.78 -7.19 6.51
CA ARG A 40 7.97 -6.70 5.36
C ARG A 40 7.78 -5.18 5.34
N SER A 41 7.92 -4.53 6.50
CA SER A 41 7.82 -3.07 6.54
C SER A 41 9.00 -2.37 5.85
N HIS A 42 10.22 -2.94 5.92
CA HIS A 42 11.36 -2.37 5.18
C HIS A 42 11.24 -2.55 3.67
N GLU A 43 10.60 -3.63 3.20
CA GLU A 43 10.36 -3.85 1.77
C GLU A 43 9.50 -2.73 1.16
N VAL A 44 8.54 -2.18 1.93
CA VAL A 44 7.74 -1.02 1.50
C VAL A 44 8.59 0.24 1.41
N GLU A 45 9.48 0.46 2.39
CA GLU A 45 10.42 1.60 2.38
C GLU A 45 11.40 1.52 1.20
N ASP A 46 11.97 0.35 0.94
CA ASP A 46 12.86 0.09 -0.18
C ASP A 46 12.13 0.25 -1.52
N ALA A 47 10.86 -0.14 -1.59
CA ALA A 47 10.02 0.09 -2.75
C ALA A 47 9.80 1.59 -3.01
N PHE A 48 9.51 2.40 -1.98
CA PHE A 48 9.44 3.85 -2.17
C PHE A 48 10.80 4.46 -2.58
N GLY A 49 11.91 3.95 -2.05
CA GLY A 49 13.25 4.33 -2.50
C GLY A 49 13.49 4.02 -3.98
N SER A 50 13.05 2.84 -4.42
CA SER A 50 13.13 2.42 -5.83
C SER A 50 12.25 3.29 -6.73
N ALA A 51 11.02 3.60 -6.30
CA ALA A 51 10.12 4.50 -7.02
C ALA A 51 10.72 5.91 -7.19
N LEU A 52 11.37 6.44 -6.14
CA LEU A 52 12.07 7.74 -6.19
C LEU A 52 13.26 7.71 -7.16
N ALA A 53 14.01 6.61 -7.21
CA ALA A 53 15.10 6.43 -8.17
C ALA A 53 14.58 6.30 -9.62
N CYS A 54 13.47 5.59 -9.82
CA CYS A 54 12.84 5.43 -11.13
C CYS A 54 12.17 6.73 -11.63
N CYS A 55 11.63 7.55 -10.73
CA CYS A 55 10.78 8.71 -11.04
C CYS A 55 11.23 9.99 -10.30
N PRO A 56 12.46 10.48 -10.49
CA PRO A 56 12.99 11.62 -9.71
C PRO A 56 12.21 12.92 -9.94
N GLU A 57 11.64 13.11 -11.14
CA GLU A 57 10.77 14.26 -11.47
C GLU A 57 9.51 14.35 -10.59
N TYR A 58 9.13 13.25 -9.96
CA TYR A 58 7.93 13.13 -9.11
C TYR A 58 8.29 12.88 -7.64
N ALA A 59 9.45 13.32 -7.18
CA ALA A 59 9.92 13.08 -5.82
C ALA A 59 8.94 13.57 -4.75
N THR A 60 8.42 14.80 -4.88
CA THR A 60 7.48 15.38 -3.91
C THR A 60 6.20 14.53 -3.72
N PRO A 61 5.41 14.23 -4.78
CA PRO A 61 4.21 13.42 -4.60
C PRO A 61 4.50 11.99 -4.11
N LEU A 62 5.66 11.42 -4.43
CA LEU A 62 6.07 10.11 -3.90
C LEU A 62 6.40 10.16 -2.40
N LEU A 63 7.06 11.21 -1.93
CA LEU A 63 7.33 11.43 -0.51
C LEU A 63 6.03 11.67 0.28
N GLU A 64 5.09 12.43 -0.29
CA GLU A 64 3.75 12.61 0.27
C GLU A 64 3.02 11.26 0.40
N ALA A 65 3.07 10.42 -0.65
CA ALA A 65 2.43 9.10 -0.65
C ALA A 65 3.07 8.12 0.36
N ARG A 66 4.37 8.23 0.59
CA ARG A 66 5.11 7.39 1.54
C ARG A 66 4.64 7.62 2.98
N SER A 67 4.41 8.87 3.38
CA SER A 67 4.11 9.25 4.76
C SER A 67 2.96 8.47 5.43
N PRO A 68 1.73 8.43 4.87
CA PRO A 68 0.62 7.70 5.48
C PRO A 68 0.85 6.19 5.49
N CYS A 69 1.46 5.63 4.45
CA CYS A 69 1.81 4.21 4.38
C CYS A 69 2.79 3.83 5.50
N ALA A 70 3.87 4.59 5.67
CA ALA A 70 4.86 4.39 6.71
C ALA A 70 4.25 4.52 8.12
N LEU A 71 3.40 5.54 8.34
CA LEU A 71 2.75 5.75 9.63
C LEU A 71 1.81 4.60 10.01
N LEU A 72 1.04 4.08 9.04
CA LEU A 72 0.15 2.95 9.27
C LEU A 72 0.92 1.66 9.58
N LEU A 73 2.02 1.41 8.86
CA LEU A 73 2.93 0.29 9.12
C LEU A 73 3.60 0.38 10.50
N ALA A 74 3.99 1.58 10.92
CA ALA A 74 4.55 1.81 12.25
C ALA A 74 3.52 1.53 13.36
N ARG A 75 2.26 1.94 13.17
CA ARG A 75 1.16 1.60 14.11
C ARG A 75 0.90 0.10 14.17
N ALA A 76 1.01 -0.59 13.06
CA ALA A 76 0.93 -2.05 13.03
C ALA A 76 2.04 -2.71 13.87
N ALA A 77 3.26 -2.20 13.78
CA ALA A 77 4.39 -2.70 14.55
C ALA A 77 4.20 -2.48 16.07
N SER A 78 3.45 -1.46 16.48
CA SER A 78 3.09 -1.23 17.89
C SER A 78 1.95 -2.10 18.42
N GLY A 79 1.30 -2.91 17.58
CA GLY A 79 0.25 -3.85 17.99
C GLY A 79 -1.11 -3.21 18.32
N ASP A 80 -1.34 -1.95 17.94
CA ASP A 80 -2.58 -1.19 18.23
C ASP A 80 -3.55 -1.21 17.04
N LEU A 81 -3.85 -2.40 16.50
CA LEU A 81 -4.68 -2.52 15.30
C LEU A 81 -5.85 -3.49 15.47
N ASP A 82 -6.96 -3.16 14.83
CA ASP A 82 -8.06 -4.10 14.62
C ASP A 82 -7.87 -4.93 13.35
N ALA A 83 -8.63 -6.02 13.23
CA ALA A 83 -8.50 -6.98 12.14
C ALA A 83 -8.64 -6.36 10.73
N MET A 84 -9.45 -5.30 10.58
CA MET A 84 -9.58 -4.59 9.31
C MET A 84 -8.29 -3.81 8.98
N THR A 85 -7.70 -3.15 9.99
CA THR A 85 -6.44 -2.44 9.78
C THR A 85 -5.30 -3.39 9.47
N ASP A 86 -5.25 -4.54 10.14
CA ASP A 86 -4.25 -5.58 9.84
C ASP A 86 -4.35 -6.06 8.39
N GLN A 87 -5.57 -6.23 7.87
CA GLN A 87 -5.76 -6.60 6.47
C GLN A 87 -5.23 -5.53 5.51
N ILE A 88 -5.47 -4.25 5.78
CA ILE A 88 -4.95 -3.13 4.97
C ILE A 88 -3.42 -3.10 5.05
N VAL A 89 -2.85 -3.32 6.23
CA VAL A 89 -1.39 -3.38 6.43
C VAL A 89 -0.76 -4.52 5.64
N GLU A 90 -1.34 -5.72 5.67
CA GLU A 90 -0.84 -6.84 4.86
C GLU A 90 -1.00 -6.57 3.36
N GLN A 91 -2.06 -5.86 2.95
CA GLN A 91 -2.20 -5.40 1.58
C GLN A 91 -1.09 -4.41 1.20
N LEU A 92 -0.76 -3.44 2.05
CA LEU A 92 0.33 -2.49 1.78
C LEU A 92 1.68 -3.21 1.65
N ARG A 93 1.98 -4.13 2.58
CA ARG A 93 3.22 -4.92 2.62
C ARG A 93 3.43 -5.76 1.36
N SER A 94 2.36 -6.37 0.84
CA SER A 94 2.44 -7.23 -0.33
C SER A 94 2.34 -6.46 -1.65
N HIS A 95 1.48 -5.44 -1.70
CA HIS A 95 1.12 -4.77 -2.95
C HIS A 95 2.11 -3.69 -3.34
N ILE A 96 2.59 -2.85 -2.42
CA ILE A 96 3.47 -1.73 -2.77
C ILE A 96 4.77 -2.22 -3.42
N PRO A 97 5.52 -3.19 -2.85
CA PRO A 97 6.75 -3.66 -3.48
C PRO A 97 6.51 -4.29 -4.85
N ALA A 98 5.46 -5.11 -4.98
CA ALA A 98 5.12 -5.76 -6.24
C ALA A 98 4.72 -4.74 -7.33
N LEU A 99 3.93 -3.74 -6.96
CA LEU A 99 3.50 -2.68 -7.87
C LEU A 99 4.69 -1.85 -8.33
N VAL A 100 5.53 -1.37 -7.41
CA VAL A 100 6.72 -0.58 -7.77
C VAL A 100 7.65 -1.37 -8.70
N ALA A 101 7.94 -2.63 -8.37
CA ALA A 101 8.80 -3.46 -9.20
C ALA A 101 8.24 -3.64 -10.62
N ALA A 102 6.93 -3.86 -10.75
CA ALA A 102 6.26 -3.98 -12.05
C ALA A 102 6.35 -2.67 -12.85
N HIS A 103 6.04 -1.52 -12.24
CA HIS A 103 6.10 -0.23 -12.94
C HIS A 103 7.52 0.19 -13.29
N CYS A 104 8.50 0.02 -12.40
CA CYS A 104 9.90 0.33 -12.72
C CYS A 104 10.39 -0.50 -13.93
N ALA A 105 10.03 -1.79 -14.01
CA ALA A 105 10.36 -2.62 -15.17
C ALA A 105 9.68 -2.13 -16.47
N VAL A 106 8.46 -1.59 -16.38
CA VAL A 106 7.77 -0.97 -17.52
C VAL A 106 8.46 0.33 -17.93
N ILE A 107 8.79 1.21 -16.97
CA ILE A 107 9.45 2.50 -17.19
C ILE A 107 10.82 2.33 -17.85
N GLU A 108 11.60 1.36 -17.38
CA GLU A 108 12.93 1.04 -17.93
C GLU A 108 12.85 0.66 -19.41
N ARG A 109 11.85 -0.15 -19.78
CA ARG A 109 11.65 -0.66 -21.15
C ARG A 109 10.81 0.26 -22.04
N ALA A 110 10.17 1.28 -21.47
CA ALA A 110 9.30 2.17 -22.21
C ALA A 110 10.11 3.08 -23.16
N PRO A 111 9.60 3.34 -24.38
CA PRO A 111 10.17 4.35 -25.25
C PRO A 111 10.10 5.73 -24.59
N PRO A 112 11.00 6.67 -24.93
CA PRO A 112 11.11 7.97 -24.24
C PRO A 112 9.78 8.75 -24.15
N GLU A 113 8.97 8.68 -25.21
CA GLU A 113 7.68 9.37 -25.34
C GLU A 113 6.62 8.84 -24.36
N LEU A 114 6.69 7.56 -23.99
CA LEU A 114 5.73 6.91 -23.07
C LEU A 114 6.27 6.78 -21.64
N ARG A 115 7.57 7.01 -21.44
CA ARG A 115 8.21 6.85 -20.13
C ARG A 115 7.57 7.76 -19.08
N ARG A 116 7.32 9.03 -19.43
CA ARG A 116 6.67 9.99 -18.52
C ARG A 116 5.26 9.52 -18.14
N LEU A 117 4.49 8.97 -19.07
CA LEU A 117 3.16 8.44 -18.78
C LEU A 117 3.24 7.27 -17.78
N ALA A 118 4.15 6.32 -18.01
CA ALA A 118 4.35 5.18 -17.10
C ALA A 118 4.82 5.61 -15.69
N MET A 119 5.63 6.66 -15.60
CA MET A 119 6.02 7.28 -14.31
C MET A 119 4.81 7.89 -13.59
N VAL A 120 3.95 8.62 -14.30
CA VAL A 120 2.72 9.20 -13.74
C VAL A 120 1.79 8.09 -13.23
N GLU A 121 1.60 7.02 -13.98
CA GLU A 121 0.77 5.88 -13.54
C GLU A 121 1.28 5.27 -12.22
N LEU A 122 2.59 5.06 -12.08
CA LEU A 122 3.19 4.60 -10.82
C LEU A 122 2.88 5.56 -9.66
N VAL A 123 3.05 6.86 -9.89
CA VAL A 123 2.82 7.87 -8.85
C VAL A 123 1.36 7.88 -8.42
N GLU A 124 0.42 7.85 -9.37
CA GLU A 124 -1.02 7.84 -9.06
C GLU A 124 -1.44 6.56 -8.32
N ASP A 125 -0.93 5.40 -8.70
CA ASP A 125 -1.22 4.15 -7.99
C ASP A 125 -0.68 4.18 -6.55
N LEU A 126 0.53 4.69 -6.34
CA LEU A 126 1.09 4.87 -5.00
C LEU A 126 0.32 5.89 -4.17
N ARG A 127 -0.18 6.97 -4.79
CA ARG A 127 -1.09 7.92 -4.13
C ARG A 127 -2.44 7.28 -3.78
N GLY A 128 -2.95 6.38 -4.61
CA GLY A 128 -4.13 5.57 -4.29
C GLY A 128 -3.93 4.72 -3.03
N MET A 129 -2.79 4.01 -2.94
CA MET A 129 -2.44 3.24 -1.74
C MET A 129 -2.27 4.13 -0.51
N ALA A 130 -1.66 5.30 -0.68
CA ALA A 130 -1.50 6.30 0.38
C ALA A 130 -2.83 6.84 0.88
N ALA A 131 -3.79 7.10 -0.01
CA ALA A 131 -5.13 7.57 0.35
C ALA A 131 -5.89 6.52 1.17
N ILE A 132 -5.77 5.23 0.83
CA ILE A 132 -6.33 4.12 1.61
C ILE A 132 -5.72 4.10 3.02
N ALA A 133 -4.39 4.21 3.11
CA ALA A 133 -3.68 4.24 4.39
C ALA A 133 -4.11 5.45 5.24
N GLN A 134 -4.19 6.64 4.63
CA GLN A 134 -4.60 7.87 5.28
C GLN A 134 -6.04 7.79 5.79
N GLY A 135 -6.99 7.36 4.96
CA GLY A 135 -8.39 7.21 5.38
C GLY A 135 -8.53 6.26 6.57
N ARG A 136 -7.68 5.23 6.64
CA ARG A 136 -7.65 4.33 7.80
C ARG A 136 -7.05 4.98 9.05
N LEU A 137 -5.98 5.75 8.90
CA LEU A 137 -5.39 6.53 10.00
C LEU A 137 -6.39 7.55 10.58
N ASP A 138 -7.15 8.21 9.71
CA ASP A 138 -8.18 9.17 10.08
C ASP A 138 -9.32 8.49 10.85
N PHE A 139 -9.78 7.33 10.38
CA PHE A 139 -10.77 6.52 11.09
C PHE A 139 -10.29 6.14 12.51
N LEU A 140 -9.06 5.67 12.64
CA LEU A 140 -8.49 5.31 13.95
C LEU A 140 -8.38 6.53 14.88
N ALA A 141 -8.01 7.69 14.34
CA ALA A 141 -7.95 8.95 15.09
C ALA A 141 -9.35 9.41 15.57
N ALA A 142 -10.36 9.30 14.71
CA ALA A 142 -11.75 9.61 15.04
C ALA A 142 -12.27 8.69 16.16
N ARG A 143 -12.06 7.38 16.01
CA ARG A 143 -12.47 6.37 17.01
C ARG A 143 -11.83 6.63 18.38
N ARG A 144 -10.54 7.01 18.41
CA ARG A 144 -9.83 7.36 19.66
C ARG A 144 -10.42 8.61 20.32
N SER A 145 -10.79 9.61 19.53
CA SER A 145 -11.41 10.85 20.03
C SER A 145 -12.81 10.60 20.58
N GLU A 146 -13.58 9.70 19.98
CA GLU A 146 -14.88 9.28 20.49
C GLU A 146 -14.76 8.55 21.83
N MET A 147 -13.86 7.56 21.95
CA MET A 147 -13.63 6.85 23.22
C MET A 147 -13.24 7.80 24.36
N ARG A 148 -12.39 8.80 24.09
CA ARG A 148 -12.03 9.82 25.09
C ARG A 148 -13.23 10.64 25.54
N ARG A 149 -14.07 11.11 24.61
CA ARG A 149 -15.29 11.87 24.93
C ARG A 149 -16.26 11.06 25.80
N SER A 150 -16.51 9.79 25.44
CA SER A 150 -17.40 8.92 26.21
C SER A 150 -16.85 8.63 27.61
N SER A 151 -15.54 8.44 27.76
CA SER A 151 -14.91 8.21 29.07
C SER A 151 -15.01 9.42 30.00
N MET A 152 -14.85 10.63 29.46
CA MET A 152 -14.98 11.88 30.23
C MET A 152 -16.44 12.16 30.62
N ALA A 153 -17.39 11.89 29.72
CA ALA A 153 -18.81 12.03 30.02
C ALA A 153 -19.27 11.07 31.14
N TYR A 154 -18.75 9.84 31.14
CA TYR A 154 -19.02 8.88 32.21
C TYR A 154 -18.40 9.31 33.56
N ALA A 155 -17.15 9.79 33.55
CA ALA A 155 -16.48 10.28 34.75
C ALA A 155 -17.12 11.55 35.35
N ALA A 156 -17.78 12.39 34.54
CA ALA A 156 -18.50 13.57 35.00
C ALA A 156 -19.91 13.25 35.55
N ALA A 157 -20.43 12.05 35.29
CA ALA A 157 -21.76 11.60 35.73
C ALA A 157 -21.72 10.67 36.96
N ALA A 158 -20.52 10.36 37.46
CA ALA A 158 -20.26 9.55 38.66
C ALA A 158 -19.84 10.44 39.82
#